data_AF-A0A060BVG3-F1
#
_entry.id   AF-A0A060BVG3-F1
#
_cell.length_a   1.000
_cell.length_b   1.000
_cell.length_c   1.000
_cell.angle_alpha   90.00
_cell.angle_beta   90.00
_cell.angle_gamma   90.00
#
_symmetry.space_group_name_H-M   'P 1'
#
loop_
_entity.id
_entity.type
_entity.pdbx_description
1 polymer ?
#
loop_
_entity_poly.entity_id
_entity_poly.type
_entity_poly.pdbx_seq_one_letter_code
_entity_poly.pdbx_strand_id
1 'polypeptide(L)'
;VLTCIDYLHLANSPATWIDYSKISFLENWWNNNGLVAAMWHWNVPVSEESSDFTFKTDTEFKASNATVEGTWENRIVQADLEKVANYLLLLKNAQIPVIWRPLHEASGNIYQYADGTVWFWWGNDGADAYKIYGIHV
;
A
#
# COMPACT_ATOMS: atom_id res chain seq x y z
N VAL A 1 -1.49 -6.89 -23.17
CA VAL A 1 -0.26 -6.49 -22.45
C VAL A 1 -0.67 -5.90 -21.10
N LEU A 2 0.12 -6.09 -20.04
CA LEU A 2 -0.19 -5.60 -18.69
C LEU A 2 0.77 -4.48 -18.30
N THR A 3 0.27 -3.41 -17.70
CA THR A 3 1.08 -2.45 -16.93
C THR A 3 0.73 -2.57 -15.46
N CYS A 4 1.70 -2.32 -14.57
CA CYS A 4 1.45 -2.26 -13.13
C CYS A 4 2.03 -0.96 -12.57
N ILE A 5 1.19 -0.21 -11.84
CA ILE A 5 1.62 0.96 -11.08
C ILE A 5 1.86 0.60 -9.62
N ASP A 6 2.55 1.49 -8.92
CA ASP A 6 2.79 1.37 -7.48
C ASP A 6 2.43 2.67 -6.76
N TYR A 7 1.63 2.56 -5.69
CA TYR A 7 1.31 3.66 -4.79
C TYR A 7 2.39 3.93 -3.72
N LEU A 8 3.61 3.41 -3.90
CA LEU A 8 4.78 3.59 -3.03
C LEU A 8 4.96 5.02 -2.48
N HIS A 9 4.72 6.03 -3.31
CA HIS A 9 4.94 7.44 -2.99
C HIS A 9 3.65 8.17 -2.58
N LEU A 10 2.67 7.44 -2.02
CA LEU A 10 1.37 8.00 -1.61
C LEU A 10 1.55 9.22 -0.69
N ALA A 11 2.47 9.16 0.27
CA ALA A 11 2.78 10.26 1.19
C ALA A 11 3.29 11.51 0.47
N ASN A 12 4.00 11.37 -0.66
CA ASN A 12 4.56 12.49 -1.42
C ASN A 12 3.56 13.09 -2.42
N SER A 13 2.55 12.33 -2.85
CA SER A 13 1.59 12.79 -3.85
C SER A 13 0.54 13.74 -3.25
N PRO A 14 0.21 14.88 -3.89
CA PRO A 14 0.81 15.40 -5.11
C PRO A 14 2.11 16.17 -4.86
N ALA A 15 3.08 15.99 -5.74
CA ALA A 15 4.35 16.72 -5.82
C ALA A 15 4.74 16.98 -7.28
N THR A 16 5.79 17.75 -7.50
CA THR A 16 6.31 18.06 -8.85
C THR A 16 6.75 16.83 -9.64
N TRP A 17 7.17 15.78 -8.95
CA TRP A 17 7.73 14.55 -9.54
C TRP A 17 6.79 13.34 -9.45
N ILE A 18 5.73 13.39 -8.64
CA ILE A 18 4.72 12.33 -8.54
C ILE A 18 3.35 12.90 -8.21
N ASP A 19 2.32 12.50 -8.95
CA ASP A 19 0.95 12.95 -8.71
C ASP A 19 -0.03 11.88 -9.21
N TYR A 20 -0.58 11.10 -8.28
CA TYR A 20 -1.51 10.02 -8.59
C TYR A 20 -2.90 10.50 -9.03
N SER A 21 -3.19 11.81 -8.98
CA SER A 21 -4.41 12.35 -9.59
C SER A 21 -4.33 12.41 -11.12
N LYS A 22 -3.12 12.33 -11.70
CA LYS A 22 -2.88 12.41 -13.14
C LYS A 22 -2.90 11.01 -13.78
N ILE A 23 -4.08 10.57 -14.18
CA ILE A 23 -4.31 9.20 -14.69
C ILE A 23 -4.21 9.05 -16.20
N SER A 24 -3.87 10.10 -16.96
CA SER A 24 -3.95 10.07 -18.44
C SER A 24 -3.11 9.00 -19.11
N PHE A 25 -1.97 8.63 -18.51
CA PHE A 25 -1.15 7.54 -19.05
C PHE A 25 -1.84 6.16 -18.92
N LEU A 26 -2.65 5.96 -17.87
CA LEU A 26 -3.43 4.75 -17.67
C LEU A 26 -4.65 4.71 -18.57
N GLU A 27 -5.32 5.84 -18.76
CA GLU A 27 -6.40 5.99 -19.75
C GLU A 27 -5.88 5.62 -21.14
N ASN A 28 -4.72 6.18 -21.53
CA ASN A 28 -4.09 5.85 -22.81
C ASN A 28 -3.74 4.35 -22.91
N TRP A 29 -3.20 3.75 -21.85
CA TRP A 29 -2.87 2.32 -21.84
C TRP A 29 -4.12 1.44 -22.01
N TRP A 30 -5.17 1.73 -21.23
CA TRP A 30 -6.45 1.02 -21.28
C TRP A 30 -7.12 1.13 -22.65
N ASN A 31 -7.17 2.35 -23.21
CA ASN A 31 -7.74 2.61 -24.53
C ASN A 31 -7.00 1.89 -25.67
N ASN A 32 -5.75 1.46 -25.44
CA ASN A 32 -4.96 0.64 -26.36
C ASN A 32 -5.05 -0.87 -26.05
N ASN A 33 -6.14 -1.32 -25.41
CA ASN A 33 -6.38 -2.72 -25.01
C ASN A 33 -5.34 -3.29 -24.03
N GLY A 34 -4.68 -2.41 -23.28
CA GLY A 34 -3.76 -2.79 -22.20
C GLY A 34 -4.51 -3.04 -20.89
N LEU A 35 -4.14 -4.09 -20.16
CA LEU A 35 -4.64 -4.33 -18.80
C LEU A 35 -3.89 -3.47 -17.79
N VAL A 36 -4.58 -3.05 -16.73
CA VAL A 36 -4.01 -2.25 -15.63
C VAL A 36 -4.00 -3.09 -14.35
N ALA A 37 -2.84 -3.14 -13.71
CA ALA A 37 -2.66 -3.61 -12.34
C ALA A 37 -2.13 -2.46 -11.47
N ALA A 38 -2.37 -2.57 -10.17
CA ALA A 38 -1.77 -1.70 -9.17
C ALA A 38 -1.34 -2.53 -7.96
N MET A 39 -0.22 -2.15 -7.38
CA MET A 39 0.28 -2.65 -6.11
C MET A 39 0.65 -1.48 -5.20
N TRP A 40 1.05 -1.79 -3.97
CA TRP A 40 1.39 -0.75 -3.01
C TRP A 40 2.47 -1.24 -2.05
N HIS A 41 3.68 -0.70 -2.21
CA HIS A 41 4.67 -0.71 -1.14
C HIS A 41 4.28 0.37 -0.13
N TRP A 42 3.55 -0.03 0.92
CA TRP A 42 2.95 0.91 1.86
C TRP A 42 3.99 1.53 2.79
N ASN A 43 4.46 2.71 2.42
CA ASN A 43 5.33 3.54 3.25
C ASN A 43 4.55 4.11 4.44
N VAL A 44 5.07 3.86 5.65
CA VAL A 44 4.61 4.45 6.91
C VAL A 44 5.77 5.23 7.55
N PRO A 45 5.49 6.21 8.45
CA PRO A 45 6.55 6.86 9.20
C PRO A 45 7.38 5.85 10.00
N VAL A 46 8.69 6.07 10.14
CA VAL A 46 9.57 5.20 10.95
C VAL A 46 9.28 5.29 12.46
N SER A 47 8.63 6.36 12.91
CA SER A 47 8.06 6.58 14.26
C SER A 47 6.97 7.66 14.21
N GLU A 48 6.15 7.82 15.25
CA GLU A 48 4.92 8.65 15.25
C GLU A 48 5.13 10.10 14.76
N GLU A 49 6.28 10.70 15.03
CA GLU A 49 6.60 12.08 14.65
C GLU A 49 7.69 12.20 13.57
N SER A 50 8.07 11.09 12.92
CA SER A 50 9.16 11.09 11.95
C SER A 50 8.74 11.64 10.59
N SER A 51 9.68 12.33 9.94
CA SER A 51 9.58 12.69 8.51
C SER A 51 10.10 11.62 7.57
N ASP A 52 10.76 10.58 8.10
CA ASP A 52 11.30 9.47 7.33
C ASP A 52 10.27 8.35 7.22
N PHE A 53 10.20 7.72 6.04
CA PHE A 53 9.23 6.68 5.72
C PHE A 53 9.91 5.39 5.29
N THR A 54 9.28 4.26 5.62
CA THR A 54 9.69 2.93 5.18
C THR A 54 8.47 2.04 4.98
N PHE A 55 8.58 1.05 4.11
CA PHE A 55 7.64 -0.07 4.00
C PHE A 55 8.19 -1.35 4.65
N LYS A 56 9.44 -1.32 5.11
CA LYS A 56 10.14 -2.47 5.70
C LYS A 56 9.84 -2.57 7.20
N THR A 57 10.49 -3.51 7.87
CA THR A 57 10.35 -3.76 9.32
C THR A 57 11.21 -2.84 10.20
N ASP A 58 11.96 -1.89 9.61
CA ASP A 58 12.81 -0.92 10.31
C ASP A 58 12.01 0.33 10.74
N THR A 59 10.90 0.11 11.45
CA THR A 59 9.99 1.14 11.94
C THR A 59 9.41 0.75 13.31
N GLU A 60 9.03 1.74 14.11
CA GLU A 60 8.25 1.55 15.34
C GLU A 60 6.77 1.24 15.05
N PHE A 61 6.32 1.38 13.80
CA PHE A 61 4.97 1.09 13.36
C PHE A 61 4.62 -0.39 13.52
N LYS A 62 3.56 -0.68 14.28
CA LYS A 62 3.11 -2.06 14.55
C LYS A 62 1.87 -2.44 13.74
N ALA A 63 1.98 -3.53 12.98
CA ALA A 63 0.87 -4.18 12.29
C ALA A 63 -0.19 -4.77 13.25
N SER A 64 0.03 -4.84 14.54
CA SER A 64 -0.99 -5.23 15.51
C SER A 64 -1.82 -4.02 15.94
N ASN A 65 -1.28 -2.81 15.82
CA ASN A 65 -1.91 -1.57 16.26
C ASN A 65 -2.73 -0.88 15.19
N ALA A 66 -2.49 -1.13 13.89
CA ALA A 66 -3.11 -0.31 12.85
C ALA A 66 -4.62 -0.58 12.63
N THR A 67 -5.21 -1.59 13.29
CA THR A 67 -6.67 -1.76 13.41
C THR A 67 -7.22 -1.44 14.80
N VAL A 68 -6.39 -0.95 15.71
CA VAL A 68 -6.79 -0.58 17.07
C VAL A 68 -7.12 0.91 17.08
N GLU A 69 -8.40 1.25 17.28
CA GLU A 69 -8.85 2.64 17.30
C GLU A 69 -8.09 3.47 18.35
N GLY A 70 -7.68 4.68 17.95
CA GLY A 70 -6.96 5.61 18.82
C GLY A 70 -5.43 5.47 18.81
N THR A 71 -4.87 4.40 18.23
CA THR A 71 -3.42 4.32 17.99
C THR A 71 -2.99 5.25 16.87
N TRP A 72 -1.70 5.60 16.82
CA TRP A 72 -1.17 6.45 15.75
C TRP A 72 -1.08 5.68 14.44
N GLU A 73 -0.76 4.40 14.51
CA GLU A 73 -0.74 3.50 13.36
C GLU A 73 -2.12 3.42 12.69
N ASN A 74 -3.19 3.34 13.48
CA ASN A 74 -4.55 3.31 12.96
C ASN A 74 -4.92 4.63 12.26
N ARG A 75 -4.54 5.78 12.83
CA ARG A 75 -4.77 7.09 12.19
C ARG A 75 -4.07 7.19 10.83
N ILE A 76 -2.81 6.74 10.75
CA ILE A 76 -2.05 6.71 9.49
C ILE A 76 -2.74 5.78 8.49
N VAL A 77 -3.13 4.58 8.92
CA VAL A 77 -3.81 3.62 8.04
C VAL A 77 -5.11 4.16 7.47
N GLN A 78 -5.96 4.77 8.29
CA GLN A 78 -7.23 5.33 7.82
C GLN A 78 -7.00 6.46 6.81
N ALA A 79 -6.07 7.36 7.09
CA ALA A 79 -5.74 8.47 6.19
C ALA A 79 -5.17 7.99 4.85
N ASP A 80 -4.27 7.01 4.88
CA ASP A 80 -3.67 6.45 3.67
C ASP A 80 -4.68 5.65 2.84
N LEU A 81 -5.54 4.84 3.49
CA LEU A 81 -6.60 4.10 2.82
C LEU A 81 -7.61 5.04 2.15
N GLU A 82 -8.02 6.12 2.83
CA GLU A 82 -8.88 7.14 2.22
C GLU A 82 -8.20 7.76 0.98
N LYS A 83 -6.92 8.09 1.09
CA LYS A 83 -6.17 8.72 -0.01
C LYS A 83 -5.99 7.80 -1.20
N VAL A 84 -5.58 6.54 -1.01
CA VAL A 84 -5.44 5.58 -2.11
C VAL A 84 -6.79 5.21 -2.70
N ALA A 85 -7.84 5.07 -1.89
CA ALA A 85 -9.20 4.85 -2.38
C ALA A 85 -9.67 5.99 -3.28
N ASN A 86 -9.39 7.25 -2.92
CA ASN A 86 -9.71 8.40 -3.77
C ASN A 86 -8.97 8.36 -5.11
N TYR A 87 -7.72 7.90 -5.16
CA TYR A 87 -7.02 7.71 -6.45
C TYR A 87 -7.57 6.54 -7.26
N LEU A 88 -7.91 5.42 -6.62
CA LEU A 88 -8.56 4.28 -7.29
C LEU A 88 -9.96 4.65 -7.81
N LEU A 89 -10.68 5.55 -7.12
CA LEU A 89 -11.96 6.09 -7.59
C LEU A 89 -11.82 6.88 -8.88
N LEU A 90 -10.69 7.56 -9.14
CA LEU A 90 -10.46 8.20 -10.43
C LEU A 90 -10.43 7.18 -11.57
N LEU A 91 -9.76 6.04 -11.35
CA LEU A 91 -9.70 4.94 -12.33
C LEU A 91 -11.07 4.30 -12.53
N LYS A 92 -11.81 4.06 -11.43
CA LYS A 92 -13.20 3.59 -11.48
C LYS A 92 -14.09 4.54 -12.30
N ASN A 93 -14.00 5.85 -12.07
CA ASN A 93 -14.79 6.85 -12.77
C ASN A 93 -14.44 6.93 -14.26
N ALA A 94 -13.17 6.68 -14.62
CA ALA A 94 -12.72 6.51 -15.99
C ALA A 94 -13.03 5.13 -16.59
N GLN A 95 -13.77 4.27 -15.86
CA GLN A 95 -14.13 2.91 -16.25
C GLN A 95 -12.93 1.98 -16.53
N ILE A 96 -11.82 2.19 -15.81
CA ILE A 96 -10.61 1.36 -15.89
C ILE A 96 -10.63 0.34 -14.74
N PRO A 97 -10.83 -0.95 -15.02
CA PRO A 97 -10.69 -1.99 -14.00
C PRO A 97 -9.21 -2.19 -13.64
N VAL A 98 -8.95 -2.51 -12.37
CA VAL A 98 -7.59 -2.66 -11.83
C VAL A 98 -7.44 -4.02 -11.17
N ILE A 99 -6.41 -4.77 -11.56
CA ILE A 99 -5.94 -5.92 -10.77
C ILE A 99 -5.20 -5.35 -9.56
N TRP A 100 -5.85 -5.40 -8.39
CA TRP A 100 -5.33 -4.84 -7.15
C TRP A 100 -4.56 -5.89 -6.34
N ARG A 101 -3.29 -5.62 -6.04
CA ARG A 101 -2.39 -6.54 -5.31
C ARG A 101 -1.69 -5.80 -4.15
N PRO A 102 -2.43 -5.37 -3.11
CA PRO A 102 -1.85 -4.74 -1.92
C PRO A 102 -1.23 -5.79 -1.00
N LEU A 103 -0.49 -5.33 0.01
CA LEU A 103 0.01 -6.13 1.13
C LEU A 103 0.68 -7.46 0.68
N HIS A 104 1.50 -7.39 -0.36
CA HIS A 104 2.14 -8.55 -0.96
C HIS A 104 3.26 -9.12 -0.09
N GLU A 105 3.59 -10.40 -0.29
CA GLU A 105 4.73 -11.07 0.34
C GLU A 105 4.75 -11.00 1.88
N ALA A 106 3.57 -10.94 2.50
CA ALA A 106 3.43 -10.74 3.94
C ALA A 106 4.14 -11.79 4.82
N SER A 107 4.31 -13.02 4.32
CA SER A 107 5.01 -14.07 5.05
C SER A 107 6.53 -13.92 5.05
N GLY A 108 7.09 -13.05 4.21
CA GLY A 108 8.51 -13.09 3.90
C GLY A 108 8.96 -14.52 3.55
N ASN A 109 10.02 -14.98 4.21
CA ASN A 109 10.55 -16.34 4.06
C ASN A 109 10.42 -17.20 5.35
N ILE A 110 9.52 -16.84 6.28
CA ILE A 110 9.34 -17.55 7.56
C ILE A 110 8.93 -19.04 7.41
N TYR A 111 8.35 -19.41 6.26
CA TYR A 111 7.99 -20.80 5.95
C TYR A 111 9.05 -21.54 5.14
N GLN A 112 10.12 -20.86 4.72
CA GLN A 112 11.20 -21.41 3.91
C GLN A 112 12.44 -21.75 4.75
N TYR A 113 12.75 -20.94 5.77
CA TYR A 113 13.97 -21.08 6.59
C TYR A 113 13.65 -21.01 8.08
N ALA A 114 14.44 -21.71 8.90
CA ALA A 114 14.25 -21.73 10.36
C ALA A 114 14.49 -20.36 11.02
N ASP A 115 15.34 -19.54 10.42
CA ASP A 115 15.65 -18.15 10.76
C ASP A 115 14.99 -17.15 9.80
N GLY A 116 13.97 -17.59 9.07
CA GLY A 116 13.24 -16.75 8.13
C GLY A 116 12.64 -15.52 8.81
N THR A 117 12.61 -14.41 8.08
CA THR A 117 12.09 -13.12 8.52
C THR A 117 11.01 -12.63 7.56
N VAL A 118 10.18 -11.72 8.07
CA VAL A 118 9.36 -10.85 7.23
C VAL A 118 10.19 -9.62 6.84
N TRP A 119 9.91 -9.05 5.67
CA TRP A 119 10.63 -7.87 5.18
C TRP A 119 9.74 -6.64 5.00
N PHE A 120 8.43 -6.78 5.22
CA PHE A 120 7.47 -5.68 5.17
C PHE A 120 6.70 -5.57 6.50
N TRP A 121 6.40 -4.33 6.92
CA TRP A 121 5.78 -4.09 8.23
C TRP A 121 4.45 -4.82 8.40
N TRP A 122 3.66 -4.96 7.34
CA TRP A 122 2.34 -5.61 7.37
C TRP A 122 2.40 -7.11 7.65
N GLY A 123 3.58 -7.74 7.59
CA GLY A 123 3.82 -9.11 8.02
C GLY A 123 4.40 -9.25 9.43
N ASN A 124 4.87 -8.15 10.03
CA ASN A 124 5.78 -8.18 11.18
C ASN A 124 5.14 -8.62 12.51
N ASP A 125 3.81 -8.58 12.60
CA ASP A 125 3.04 -9.02 13.77
C ASP A 125 2.25 -10.33 13.51
N GLY A 126 2.69 -11.10 12.51
CA GLY A 126 2.17 -12.44 12.24
C GLY A 126 0.87 -12.50 11.43
N ALA A 127 0.43 -13.73 11.16
CA ALA A 127 -0.64 -13.99 10.21
C ALA A 127 -2.02 -13.47 10.64
N ASP A 128 -2.28 -13.36 11.95
CA ASP A 128 -3.58 -12.89 12.45
C ASP A 128 -3.73 -11.38 12.30
N ALA A 129 -2.67 -10.61 12.61
CA ALA A 129 -2.59 -9.19 12.28
C ALA A 129 -2.81 -8.96 10.77
N TYR A 130 -2.09 -9.71 9.92
CA TYR A 130 -2.23 -9.62 8.47
C TYR A 130 -3.66 -9.85 7.96
N LYS A 131 -4.35 -10.88 8.44
CA LYS A 131 -5.72 -11.23 7.99
C LYS A 131 -6.74 -10.16 8.36
N ILE A 132 -6.57 -9.52 9.53
CA ILE A 132 -7.48 -8.43 9.94
C ILE A 132 -7.37 -7.28 8.94
N TYR A 133 -6.16 -6.92 8.47
CA TYR A 133 -6.01 -5.92 7.42
C TYR A 133 -6.63 -6.33 6.09
N GLY A 134 -6.45 -7.59 5.66
CA GLY A 134 -6.98 -8.06 4.38
C GLY A 134 -8.50 -7.95 4.25
N ILE A 135 -9.24 -7.76 5.36
CA ILE A 135 -10.69 -7.53 5.35
C ILE A 135 -11.03 -6.03 5.20
N HIS A 136 -10.11 -5.13 5.57
CA HIS A 136 -10.31 -3.69 5.58
C HIS A 136 -9.67 -2.94 4.38
N VAL A 137 -8.90 -3.64 3.52
CA VAL A 137 -8.16 -3.07 2.37
C VAL A 137 -8.67 -3.60 1.04
#